data_AF-A0A7Y9EU52-F1
#
_entry.id   AF-A0A7Y9EU52-F1
#
_cell.length_a   1.000
_cell.length_b   1.000
_cell.length_c   1.000
_cell.angle_alpha   90.00
_cell.angle_beta   90.00
_cell.angle_gamma   90.00
#
_symmetry.space_group_name_H-M   'P 1'
#
loop_
_entity.id
_entity.type
_entity.pdbx_description
1 polymer ?
#
loop_
_entity_poly.entity_id
_entity_poly.type
_entity_poly.pdbx_seq_one_letter_code
_entity_poly.pdbx_strand_id
1 'polypeptide(L)'
;MPAWWEQFLHITIGRVSRHDELPDLRHLPTRSVVLERTHYLVNDRERDSQAPRTYVLRTQSRTRRSPAGVAVTSNGRGVGHLSADAAHVMGPLLDQLGGAAIINGAGPKAGSIRLRIDLPTPDSVGVFIQTLASTLERSDHP
;
A
#
# COMPACT_ATOMS: atom_id res chain seq x y z
N MET A 1 32.75 -1.85 9.98
CA MET A 1 31.41 -2.26 9.53
C MET A 1 30.43 -1.32 10.21
N PRO A 2 29.78 -0.38 9.51
CA PRO A 2 29.00 0.63 10.21
C PRO A 2 27.64 0.06 10.60
N ALA A 3 27.28 0.20 11.88
CA ALA A 3 26.17 -0.44 12.59
C ALA A 3 24.75 -0.10 12.08
N TRP A 4 24.62 0.76 11.06
CA TRP A 4 23.32 1.16 10.51
C TRP A 4 22.65 0.06 9.64
N TRP A 5 23.42 -0.92 9.16
CA TRP A 5 22.87 -2.06 8.41
C TRP A 5 22.22 -3.13 9.30
N GLU A 6 22.65 -3.28 10.55
CA GLU A 6 22.11 -4.33 11.45
C GLU A 6 20.73 -3.97 12.03
N GLN A 7 20.35 -2.68 12.09
CA GLN A 7 18.99 -2.29 12.46
C GLN A 7 17.98 -2.39 11.32
N PHE A 8 18.38 -2.16 10.06
CA PHE A 8 17.49 -2.31 8.91
C PHE A 8 17.09 -3.77 8.65
N LEU A 9 17.99 -4.72 8.97
CA LEU A 9 17.69 -6.15 8.81
C LEU A 9 16.71 -6.69 9.86
N HIS A 10 16.59 -6.07 11.05
CA HIS A 10 15.58 -6.50 12.03
C HIS A 10 14.15 -6.10 11.69
N ILE A 11 13.95 -5.10 10.82
CA ILE A 11 12.60 -4.69 10.36
C ILE A 11 12.09 -5.63 9.25
N THR A 12 12.98 -6.36 8.58
CA THR A 12 12.59 -7.29 7.48
C THR A 12 11.99 -8.63 7.93
N ILE A 13 11.92 -8.92 9.24
CA ILE A 13 11.35 -10.19 9.76
C ILE A 13 10.12 -9.98 10.67
N GLY A 14 9.76 -8.73 10.99
CA GLY A 14 8.86 -8.43 12.10
C GLY A 14 7.54 -7.78 11.73
N ARG A 15 6.81 -8.29 10.72
CA ARG A 15 5.33 -8.20 10.63
C ARG A 15 4.73 -6.91 11.22
N VAL A 16 4.76 -5.77 10.50
CA VAL A 16 4.04 -4.54 10.89
C VAL A 16 2.55 -4.89 11.08
N SER A 17 2.19 -5.10 12.35
CA SER A 17 0.89 -5.64 12.78
C SER A 17 0.00 -4.56 13.39
N ARG A 18 0.45 -3.30 13.42
CA ARG A 18 -0.33 -2.16 13.91
C ARG A 18 -0.64 -1.20 12.78
N HIS A 19 -1.93 -0.87 12.64
CA HIS A 19 -2.43 0.07 11.65
C HIS A 19 -1.94 1.52 11.88
N ASP A 20 -1.52 1.85 13.11
CA ASP A 20 -1.07 3.19 13.53
C ASP A 20 0.34 3.58 13.05
N GLU A 21 1.15 2.63 12.60
CA GLU A 21 2.56 2.88 12.20
C GLU A 21 2.75 2.81 10.67
N LEU A 22 1.65 2.75 9.91
CA LEU A 22 1.73 2.63 8.46
C LEU A 22 2.02 3.99 7.80
N PRO A 23 2.96 4.06 6.85
CA PRO A 23 3.19 5.28 6.09
C PRO A 23 1.92 5.70 5.34
N ASP A 24 1.58 6.99 5.47
CA ASP A 24 0.39 7.60 4.89
C ASP A 24 0.71 8.22 3.53
N LEU A 25 0.17 7.63 2.45
CA LEU A 25 0.35 8.10 1.07
C LEU A 25 -0.87 8.84 0.53
N ARG A 26 -1.88 9.14 1.38
CA ARG A 26 -3.16 9.73 0.95
C ARG A 26 -3.03 11.15 0.42
N HIS A 27 -1.95 11.83 0.75
CA HIS A 27 -1.66 13.20 0.33
C HIS A 27 -0.88 13.29 -0.99
N LEU A 28 -0.42 12.15 -1.51
CA LEU A 28 0.38 12.12 -2.73
C LEU A 28 -0.49 12.24 -3.99
N PRO A 29 0.07 12.72 -5.11
CA PRO A 29 -0.59 12.64 -6.41
C PRO A 29 -0.97 11.19 -6.76
N THR A 30 -2.25 10.96 -7.04
CA THR A 30 -2.80 9.62 -7.27
C THR A 30 -3.39 9.46 -8.67
N ARG A 31 -3.52 8.20 -9.08
CA ARG A 31 -4.30 7.76 -10.24
C ARG A 31 -5.29 6.68 -9.81
N SER A 32 -6.53 6.77 -10.29
CA SER A 32 -7.55 5.80 -9.90
C SER A 32 -7.40 4.49 -10.68
N VAL A 33 -6.99 3.41 -10.01
CA VAL A 33 -6.82 2.07 -10.59
C VAL A 33 -7.93 1.12 -10.18
N VAL A 34 -8.19 0.12 -11.02
CA VAL A 34 -9.16 -0.94 -10.73
C VAL A 34 -8.45 -2.08 -10.01
N LEU A 35 -9.08 -2.60 -8.95
CA LEU A 35 -8.60 -3.79 -8.28
C LEU A 35 -9.01 -5.06 -9.03
N GLU A 36 -8.12 -6.03 -9.03
CA GLU A 36 -8.36 -7.39 -9.49
C GLU A 36 -8.83 -8.28 -8.34
N ARG A 37 -9.44 -9.42 -8.68
CA ARG A 37 -9.91 -10.44 -7.71
C ARG A 37 -10.87 -9.88 -6.64
N THR A 38 -11.65 -8.86 -7.00
CA THR A 38 -12.66 -8.24 -6.13
C THR A 38 -13.93 -9.08 -5.97
N HIS A 39 -14.08 -10.14 -6.78
CA HIS A 39 -15.33 -10.88 -7.01
C HIS A 39 -15.86 -11.68 -5.80
N TYR A 40 -15.11 -11.77 -4.70
CA TYR A 40 -15.46 -12.61 -3.54
C TYR A 40 -15.55 -11.84 -2.20
N LEU A 41 -15.32 -10.52 -2.19
CA LEU A 41 -14.93 -9.85 -0.94
C LEU A 41 -15.71 -8.58 -0.58
N VAL A 42 -16.52 -8.01 -1.49
CA VAL A 42 -17.21 -6.73 -1.25
C VAL A 42 -18.69 -6.85 -1.65
N ASN A 43 -19.57 -6.60 -0.68
CA ASN A 43 -21.03 -6.63 -0.88
C ASN A 43 -21.47 -5.37 -1.66
N ASP A 44 -22.54 -5.43 -2.46
CA ASP A 44 -23.04 -4.30 -3.26
C ASP A 44 -23.33 -3.05 -2.42
N ARG A 45 -23.75 -3.21 -1.16
CA ARG A 45 -23.94 -2.09 -0.23
C ARG A 45 -22.66 -1.32 0.08
N GLU A 46 -21.51 -2.01 0.04
CA GLU A 46 -20.20 -1.40 0.17
C GLU A 46 -19.70 -0.77 -1.15
N ARG A 47 -20.35 -1.07 -2.28
CA ARG A 47 -20.05 -0.44 -3.57
C ARG A 47 -20.75 0.91 -3.74
N ASP A 48 -21.90 1.12 -3.11
CA ASP A 48 -22.72 2.33 -3.27
C ASP A 48 -22.37 3.48 -2.30
N SER A 49 -21.54 3.25 -1.28
CA SER A 49 -21.26 4.31 -0.31
C SER A 49 -20.26 5.33 -0.86
N GLN A 50 -20.68 6.60 -0.96
CA GLN A 50 -19.84 7.74 -1.38
C GLN A 50 -18.82 8.22 -0.33
N ALA A 51 -18.75 7.57 0.84
CA ALA A 51 -17.85 7.99 1.90
C ALA A 51 -16.37 7.80 1.49
N PRO A 52 -15.45 8.72 1.87
CA PRO A 52 -14.03 8.53 1.66
C PRO A 52 -13.58 7.25 2.37
N ARG A 53 -13.10 6.27 1.60
CA ARG A 53 -12.66 4.97 2.13
C ARG A 53 -11.15 4.97 2.25
N THR A 54 -10.66 4.50 3.39
CA THR A 54 -9.23 4.29 3.62
C THR A 54 -8.88 2.84 3.33
N TYR A 55 -7.84 2.61 2.55
CA TYR A 55 -7.35 1.28 2.22
C TYR A 55 -5.88 1.13 2.64
N VAL A 56 -5.46 -0.11 2.85
CA VAL A 56 -4.07 -0.48 3.10
C VAL A 56 -3.57 -1.35 1.96
N LEU A 57 -2.51 -0.90 1.31
CA LEU A 57 -1.70 -1.73 0.41
C LEU A 57 -0.73 -2.55 1.24
N ARG A 58 -0.54 -3.83 0.87
CA ARG A 58 0.41 -4.72 1.53
C ARG A 58 1.10 -5.63 0.53
N THR A 59 2.43 -5.68 0.57
CA THR A 59 3.20 -6.64 -0.23
C THR A 59 2.95 -8.05 0.28
N GLN A 60 2.81 -8.97 -0.67
CA GLN A 60 2.64 -10.39 -0.40
C GLN A 60 3.79 -11.12 -1.07
N SER A 61 4.58 -11.83 -0.27
CA SER A 61 5.61 -12.71 -0.78
C SER A 61 4.97 -13.87 -1.55
N ARG A 62 5.70 -14.38 -2.54
CA ARG A 62 5.28 -15.56 -3.30
C ARG A 62 5.14 -16.75 -2.35
N THR A 63 4.02 -17.47 -2.47
CA THR A 63 3.81 -18.76 -1.78
C THR A 63 3.59 -19.86 -2.82
N ARG A 64 3.53 -21.13 -2.38
CA ARG A 64 3.16 -22.25 -3.28
C ARG A 64 1.76 -22.09 -3.87
N ARG A 65 0.85 -21.37 -3.19
CA ARG A 65 -0.57 -21.22 -3.59
C ARG A 65 -0.89 -19.91 -4.30
N SER A 66 -0.04 -18.89 -4.13
CA SER A 66 -0.29 -17.55 -4.68
C SER A 66 1.00 -16.90 -5.20
N PRO A 67 0.98 -16.27 -6.38
CA PRO A 67 2.10 -15.46 -6.84
C PRO A 67 2.34 -14.28 -5.90
N ALA A 68 3.55 -13.72 -5.92
CA ALA A 68 3.82 -12.46 -5.26
C ALA A 68 2.93 -11.35 -5.84
N GLY A 69 2.58 -10.36 -5.02
CA GLY A 69 1.76 -9.26 -5.45
C GLY A 69 1.49 -8.26 -4.33
N VAL A 70 0.54 -7.35 -4.58
CA VAL A 70 0.12 -6.36 -3.60
C VAL A 70 -1.37 -6.57 -3.31
N ALA A 71 -1.68 -6.93 -2.08
CA ALA A 71 -3.04 -7.05 -1.59
C ALA A 71 -3.54 -5.70 -1.09
N VAL A 72 -4.84 -5.48 -1.25
CA VAL A 72 -5.54 -4.31 -0.75
C VAL A 72 -6.53 -4.75 0.31
N THR A 73 -6.47 -4.13 1.48
CA THR A 73 -7.36 -4.41 2.61
C THR A 73 -8.09 -3.16 3.07
N SER A 74 -9.29 -3.33 3.62
CA SER A 74 -10.12 -2.31 4.26
C SER A 74 -10.53 -2.82 5.63
N ASN A 75 -10.25 -2.08 6.70
CA ASN A 75 -10.54 -2.51 8.08
C ASN A 75 -10.08 -3.95 8.39
N GLY A 76 -8.88 -4.32 7.92
CA GLY A 76 -8.30 -5.66 8.10
C GLY A 76 -8.89 -6.75 7.19
N ARG A 77 -9.93 -6.46 6.40
CA ARG A 77 -10.52 -7.40 5.44
C ARG A 77 -9.91 -7.19 4.05
N GLY A 78 -9.45 -8.27 3.41
CA GLY A 78 -9.02 -8.21 2.01
C GLY A 78 -10.17 -7.81 1.10
N VAL A 79 -9.92 -6.87 0.19
CA VAL A 79 -10.93 -6.37 -0.77
C VAL A 79 -10.53 -6.60 -2.23
N GLY A 80 -9.25 -6.89 -2.49
CA GLY A 80 -8.75 -7.23 -3.81
C GLY A 80 -7.23 -7.18 -3.89
N HIS A 81 -6.72 -7.20 -5.11
CA HIS A 81 -5.30 -7.12 -5.43
C HIS A 81 -5.03 -6.06 -6.49
N LEU A 82 -3.83 -5.48 -6.49
CA LEU A 82 -3.35 -4.73 -7.65
C LEU A 82 -3.17 -5.67 -8.84
N SER A 83 -3.30 -5.14 -10.06
CA SER A 83 -2.88 -5.85 -11.26
C SER A 83 -1.40 -6.23 -11.19
N ALA A 84 -0.99 -7.27 -11.90
CA ALA A 84 0.40 -7.75 -11.88
C ALA A 84 1.41 -6.64 -12.23
N ASP A 85 1.09 -5.80 -13.22
CA ASP A 85 1.89 -4.64 -13.62
C ASP A 85 2.02 -3.61 -12.48
N ALA A 86 0.89 -3.17 -11.92
CA ALA A 86 0.89 -2.20 -10.83
C ALA A 86 1.57 -2.75 -9.58
N ALA A 87 1.40 -4.05 -9.29
CA ALA A 87 2.08 -4.73 -8.19
C ALA A 87 3.59 -4.84 -8.42
N HIS A 88 4.04 -5.07 -9.66
CA HIS A 88 5.46 -5.14 -9.99
C HIS A 88 6.17 -3.79 -9.76
N VAL A 89 5.49 -2.70 -10.12
CA VAL A 89 6.02 -1.34 -9.92
C VAL A 89 5.95 -0.91 -8.45
N MET A 90 4.81 -1.13 -7.79
CA MET A 90 4.59 -0.65 -6.42
C MET A 90 5.21 -1.53 -5.34
N GLY A 91 5.39 -2.82 -5.59
CA GLY A 91 5.91 -3.78 -4.61
C GLY A 91 7.25 -3.34 -4.00
N PRO A 92 8.29 -3.07 -4.80
CA PRO A 92 9.59 -2.64 -4.30
C PRO A 92 9.56 -1.32 -3.51
N LEU A 93 8.64 -0.41 -3.87
CA LEU A 93 8.46 0.86 -3.15
C LEU A 93 7.79 0.63 -1.80
N LEU A 94 6.80 -0.26 -1.75
CA LEU A 94 6.15 -0.65 -0.50
C LEU A 94 7.11 -1.42 0.40
N ASP A 95 7.96 -2.29 -0.13
CA ASP A 95 8.97 -3.01 0.66
C ASP A 95 9.95 -2.04 1.34
N GLN A 96 10.35 -0.96 0.67
CA GLN A 96 11.14 0.14 1.29
C GLN A 96 10.39 0.87 2.41
N LEU A 97 9.06 0.86 2.37
CA LEU A 97 8.18 1.43 3.39
C LEU A 97 7.76 0.41 4.47
N GLY A 98 8.42 -0.75 4.55
CA GLY A 98 8.09 -1.80 5.53
C GLY A 98 6.98 -2.75 5.07
N GLY A 99 6.69 -2.79 3.78
CA GLY A 99 5.78 -3.72 3.12
C GLY A 99 4.30 -3.33 3.15
N ALA A 100 3.94 -2.17 3.69
CA ALA A 100 2.55 -1.71 3.72
C ALA A 100 2.43 -0.18 3.77
N ALA A 101 1.32 0.36 3.25
CA ALA A 101 1.03 1.79 3.26
C ALA A 101 -0.48 2.09 3.18
N ILE A 102 -0.88 3.26 3.68
CA ILE A 102 -2.28 3.74 3.67
C ILE A 102 -2.52 4.58 2.40
N ILE A 103 -3.65 4.33 1.73
CA ILE A 103 -4.10 5.07 0.54
C ILE A 103 -5.59 5.41 0.60
N ASN A 104 -6.02 6.31 -0.29
CA ASN A 104 -7.42 6.65 -0.47
C ASN A 104 -8.13 5.68 -1.42
N GLY A 105 -9.42 5.53 -1.19
CA GLY A 105 -10.35 4.90 -2.10
C GLY A 105 -10.78 5.85 -3.20
N ALA A 106 -10.79 5.35 -4.43
CA ALA A 106 -11.50 6.02 -5.50
C ALA A 106 -12.98 5.61 -5.38
N GLY A 107 -13.87 6.57 -5.16
CA GLY A 107 -15.30 6.33 -5.06
C GLY A 107 -15.86 5.55 -6.27
N PRO A 108 -17.07 4.98 -6.15
CA PRO A 108 -17.65 4.20 -7.24
C PRO A 108 -17.80 5.06 -8.50
N LYS A 109 -17.40 4.51 -9.65
CA LYS A 109 -17.75 5.09 -10.95
C LYS A 109 -19.13 4.58 -11.35
N ALA A 110 -20.03 5.49 -11.73
CA ALA A 110 -21.36 5.14 -12.20
C ALA A 110 -21.32 4.03 -13.27
N GLY A 111 -22.09 2.97 -13.05
CA GLY A 111 -22.21 1.82 -13.97
C GLY A 111 -21.10 0.77 -13.89
N SER A 112 -20.21 0.81 -12.89
CA SER A 112 -19.12 -0.17 -12.74
C SER A 112 -19.16 -0.91 -11.40
N ILE A 113 -19.35 -2.23 -11.47
CA ILE A 113 -19.17 -3.16 -10.36
C ILE A 113 -17.69 -3.49 -10.11
N ARG A 114 -16.75 -2.56 -10.30
CA ARG A 114 -15.33 -2.80 -9.97
C ARG A 114 -14.84 -1.82 -8.93
N LEU A 115 -14.22 -2.35 -7.88
CA LEU A 115 -13.66 -1.51 -6.81
C LEU A 115 -12.44 -0.78 -7.34
N ARG A 116 -12.33 0.50 -6.97
CA ARG A 116 -11.23 1.36 -7.39
C ARG A 116 -10.54 1.95 -6.17
N ILE A 117 -9.27 2.24 -6.31
CA ILE A 117 -8.46 2.91 -5.32
C ILE A 117 -7.67 4.03 -5.98
N ASP A 118 -7.30 5.04 -5.20
CA ASP A 118 -6.39 6.08 -5.62
C ASP A 118 -4.98 5.65 -5.30
N LEU A 119 -4.32 5.08 -6.32
CA LEU A 119 -2.96 4.59 -6.21
C LEU A 119 -1.99 5.76 -6.42
N PRO A 120 -1.08 6.05 -5.46
CA PRO A 120 -0.08 7.09 -5.65
C PRO A 120 0.84 6.74 -6.82
N THR A 121 1.35 7.78 -7.50
CA THR A 121 2.29 7.57 -8.61
C THR A 121 3.63 7.06 -8.08
N PRO A 122 4.31 6.15 -8.81
CA PRO A 122 5.60 5.59 -8.36
C PRO A 122 6.64 6.66 -8.03
N ASP A 123 6.74 7.69 -8.88
CA ASP A 123 7.64 8.83 -8.66
C ASP A 123 7.34 9.58 -7.37
N SER A 124 6.05 9.85 -7.09
CA SER A 124 5.66 10.54 -5.85
C SER A 124 6.01 9.74 -4.59
N VAL A 125 5.90 8.42 -4.66
CA VAL A 125 6.28 7.53 -3.56
C VAL A 125 7.80 7.50 -3.39
N GLY A 126 8.55 7.48 -4.50
CA GLY A 126 10.01 7.59 -4.47
C GLY A 126 10.51 8.90 -3.85
N VAL A 127 9.87 10.03 -4.15
CA VAL A 127 10.17 11.33 -3.52
C VAL A 127 9.82 11.32 -2.03
N PHE A 128 8.68 10.73 -1.67
CA PHE A 128 8.28 10.59 -0.27
C PHE A 128 9.29 9.77 0.54
N ILE A 129 9.76 8.64 0.02
CA ILE A 129 10.78 7.79 0.67
C ILE A 129 12.08 8.59 0.89
N GLN A 130 12.56 9.31 -0.12
CA GLN A 130 13.77 10.13 0.01
C GLN A 130 13.61 11.24 1.06
N THR A 131 12.44 11.86 1.14
CA THR A 131 12.12 12.90 2.13
C THR A 131 12.12 12.32 3.55
N LEU A 132 11.53 11.14 3.73
CA LEU A 132 11.56 10.42 5.01
C LEU A 132 12.99 10.09 5.44
N ALA A 133 13.80 9.53 4.54
CA ALA A 133 15.20 9.21 4.82
C ALA A 133 16.00 10.45 5.28
N SER A 134 15.86 11.55 4.54
CA SER A 134 16.55 12.83 4.85
C SER A 134 16.12 13.42 6.20
N THR A 135 14.86 13.21 6.60
CA THR A 135 14.31 13.70 7.87
C THR A 135 14.87 12.90 9.06
N LEU A 136 15.01 11.58 8.88
CA LEU A 136 15.58 10.70 9.89
C LEU A 136 17.07 10.99 10.10
N GLU A 137 17.84 11.20 9.03
CA GLU A 137 19.26 11.56 9.12
C GLU A 137 19.49 12.90 9.83
N ARG A 138 18.60 13.87 9.65
CA ARG A 138 18.69 15.17 10.34
C ARG A 138 18.34 15.10 11.83
N SER A 139 17.59 14.08 12.25
CA SER A 139 17.15 13.92 13.63
C SER A 139 18.22 13.23 14.51
N ASP A 140 19.25 12.64 13.91
CA ASP A 140 20.33 11.90 14.59
C ASP A 140 21.55 12.77 14.94
N HIS A 141 21.57 14.04 14.51
CA HIS A 141 22.68 14.96 14.76
C HIS A 141 22.24 16.21 15.55
N PRO A 142 22.31 16.19 16.91
CA PRO A 142 22.28 17.39 17.74
C PRO A 142 23.64 18.10 17.79
#